data_AF-A0A0G1XQH9-F1
#
_entry.id   AF-A0A0G1XQH9-F1
#
_cell.length_a   1.000
_cell.length_b   1.000
_cell.length_c   1.000
_cell.angle_alpha   90.00
_cell.angle_beta   90.00
_cell.angle_gamma   90.00
#
_symmetry.space_group_name_H-M   'P 1'
#
loop_
_entity.id
_entity.type
_entity.pdbx_description
1 polymer ?
#
loop_
_entity_poly.entity_id
_entity_poly.type
_entity_poly.pdbx_seq_one_letter_code
_entity_poly.pdbx_strand_id
1 'polypeptide(L)'
;MQRAPSGAVATLIAVPDTVEQHDLTLQGTKGSLFITDFGYRFEWSSGEVQTDKRGMPEPTIAHVVECLDGGTPLCTVLDGYKAVSVVDALLHSAKEGRRIAVPTLSS
;
A
#
# COMPACT_ATOMS: atom_id res chain seq x y z
N MET A 1 -18.70 -4.33 -16.56
CA MET A 1 -19.00 -5.26 -15.45
C MET A 1 -18.20 -4.80 -14.24
N GLN A 2 -18.82 -4.06 -13.30
CA GLN A 2 -18.12 -3.55 -12.12
C GLN A 2 -17.84 -4.73 -11.17
N ARG A 3 -16.58 -5.00 -10.87
CA ARG A 3 -16.20 -5.96 -9.81
C ARG A 3 -16.73 -5.43 -8.48
N ALA A 4 -17.54 -6.21 -7.78
CA ALA A 4 -17.87 -5.93 -6.39
C ALA A 4 -16.56 -5.82 -5.58
N PRO A 5 -16.47 -4.89 -4.61
CA PRO A 5 -15.30 -4.81 -3.75
C PRO A 5 -15.11 -6.18 -3.09
N SER A 6 -13.95 -6.80 -3.31
CA SER A 6 -13.57 -7.98 -2.54
C SER A 6 -13.74 -7.60 -1.08
N GLY A 7 -14.51 -8.35 -0.29
CA GLY A 7 -14.73 -8.07 1.15
C GLY A 7 -13.46 -8.16 2.02
N ALA A 8 -12.29 -7.98 1.43
CA ALA A 8 -11.02 -7.77 2.10
C ALA A 8 -11.12 -6.58 3.04
N VAL A 9 -10.60 -6.78 4.24
CA VAL A 9 -10.50 -5.76 5.28
C VAL A 9 -9.02 -5.49 5.49
N ALA A 10 -8.65 -4.22 5.52
CA ALA A 10 -7.32 -3.78 5.86
C ALA A 10 -7.32 -3.12 7.24
N THR A 11 -6.28 -3.39 8.03
CA THR A 11 -6.00 -2.69 9.28
C THR A 11 -4.71 -1.94 9.13
N LEU A 12 -4.72 -0.64 9.45
CA LEU A 12 -3.55 0.22 9.44
C LEU A 12 -3.25 0.65 10.87
N ILE A 13 -2.00 0.47 11.29
CA ILE A 13 -1.50 0.92 12.58
C ILE A 13 -0.33 1.86 12.30
N ALA A 14 -0.45 3.10 12.77
CA ALA A 14 0.64 4.07 12.75
C ALA A 14 0.92 4.49 14.19
N VAL A 15 2.15 4.25 14.65
CA VAL A 15 2.61 4.63 15.99
C VAL A 15 3.71 5.70 15.85
N PRO A 16 3.76 6.69 16.77
CA PRO A 16 4.78 7.73 16.70
C PRO A 16 6.19 7.17 16.99
N ASP A 17 7.12 7.37 16.03
CA ASP A 17 8.60 7.39 15.97
C ASP A 17 9.46 6.56 16.94
N THR A 18 8.88 5.74 17.80
CA THR A 18 9.60 4.98 18.84
C THR A 18 9.82 3.53 18.44
N VAL A 19 9.20 3.09 17.35
CA VAL A 19 9.34 1.75 16.78
C VAL A 19 9.45 1.90 15.27
N GLU A 20 10.65 1.72 14.73
CA GLU A 20 10.91 1.63 13.30
C GLU A 20 10.44 0.27 12.77
N GLN A 21 9.13 0.10 12.59
CA GLN A 21 8.54 -1.12 12.03
C GLN A 21 7.59 -0.76 10.89
N HIS A 22 7.92 -1.23 9.69
CA HIS A 22 7.13 -1.06 8.48
C HIS A 22 6.83 -2.44 7.90
N ASP A 23 5.78 -3.04 8.46
CA ASP A 23 5.36 -4.38 8.07
C ASP A 23 4.02 -4.34 7.33
N LEU A 24 3.90 -5.15 6.29
CA LEU A 24 2.66 -5.39 5.56
C LEU A 24 2.38 -6.89 5.53
N THR A 25 1.23 -7.29 6.07
CA THR A 25 0.74 -8.67 6.00
C THR A 25 -0.45 -8.76 5.06
N LEU A 26 -0.38 -9.65 4.08
CA LEU A 26 -1.46 -9.94 3.15
C LEU A 26 -1.92 -11.38 3.39
N GLN A 27 -3.19 -11.56 3.75
CA GLN A 27 -3.79 -12.87 3.99
C GLN A 27 -4.80 -13.22 2.91
N GLY A 28 -4.63 -14.39 2.28
CA GLY A 28 -5.53 -14.91 1.27
C GLY A 28 -5.93 -16.36 1.56
N THR A 29 -6.87 -16.88 0.76
CA THR A 29 -7.37 -18.26 0.92
C THR A 29 -6.34 -19.34 0.65
N LYS A 30 -5.18 -18.97 0.09
CA LYS A 30 -4.09 -19.89 -0.29
C LYS A 30 -2.82 -19.73 0.56
N GLY A 31 -2.83 -18.82 1.52
CA GLY A 31 -1.66 -18.53 2.34
C GLY A 31 -1.53 -17.05 2.67
N SER A 32 -0.43 -16.73 3.33
CA SER A 32 -0.11 -15.38 3.79
C SER A 32 1.26 -14.94 3.29
N LEU A 33 1.34 -13.67 2.89
CA LEU A 33 2.59 -12.98 2.61
C LEU A 33 2.88 -12.00 3.75
N PHE A 34 4.07 -12.09 4.31
CA PHE A 34 4.62 -11.14 5.26
C PHE A 34 5.71 -10.34 4.58
N ILE A 35 5.62 -9.03 4.67
CA ILE A 35 6.61 -8.09 4.17
C ILE A 35 7.08 -7.31 5.39
N THR A 36 8.35 -7.44 5.76
CA THR A 36 8.92 -6.84 6.96
C THR A 36 10.20 -6.07 6.62
N ASP A 37 10.82 -5.47 7.63
CA ASP A 37 12.09 -4.75 7.50
C ASP A 37 12.03 -3.71 6.38
N PHE A 38 11.07 -2.77 6.42
CA PHE A 38 10.93 -1.72 5.41
C PHE A 38 10.72 -2.21 3.97
N GLY A 39 10.17 -3.42 3.82
CA GLY A 39 9.99 -4.03 2.51
C GLY A 39 11.21 -4.74 1.97
N TYR A 40 12.23 -5.00 2.80
CA TYR A 40 13.41 -5.77 2.40
C TYR A 40 13.24 -7.28 2.61
N ARG A 41 12.35 -7.71 3.51
CA ARG A 41 12.16 -9.12 3.82
C ARG A 41 10.76 -9.60 3.47
N PHE A 42 10.69 -10.77 2.83
CA PHE A 42 9.45 -11.39 2.40
C PHE A 42 9.39 -12.85 2.83
N GLU A 43 8.34 -13.20 3.57
CA GLU A 43 8.05 -14.57 3.95
C GLU A 43 6.68 -14.95 3.38
N TRP A 44 6.63 -16.01 2.58
CA TRP A 44 5.36 -16.65 2.26
C TRP A 44 5.17 -17.79 3.25
N SER A 45 3.94 -18.09 3.66
CA SER A 45 3.63 -19.19 4.59
C SER A 45 3.97 -20.61 4.06
N SER A 46 4.77 -20.73 3.00
CA SER A 46 5.42 -21.96 2.54
C SER A 46 6.94 -21.83 2.22
N GLY A 47 7.61 -20.74 2.64
CA GLY A 47 9.05 -20.54 2.45
C GLY A 47 9.49 -19.07 2.34
N GLU A 48 10.77 -18.81 2.63
CA GLU A 48 11.40 -17.49 2.50
C GLU A 48 11.75 -17.21 1.02
N VAL A 49 11.48 -15.99 0.54
CA VAL A 49 11.77 -15.58 -0.85
C VAL A 49 12.94 -14.60 -0.85
N GLN A 50 13.97 -14.84 -1.68
CA GLN A 50 15.07 -13.89 -1.85
C GLN A 50 14.65 -12.71 -2.73
N THR A 51 15.03 -11.51 -2.31
CA THR A 51 14.75 -10.26 -3.02
C THR A 51 16.02 -9.47 -3.32
N ASP A 52 15.90 -8.60 -4.31
CA ASP A 52 16.85 -7.55 -4.61
C ASP A 52 16.85 -6.52 -3.47
N LYS A 53 18.04 -6.23 -2.94
CA LYS A 53 18.22 -5.36 -1.75
C LYS A 53 18.30 -3.86 -2.09
N ARG A 54 18.04 -3.46 -3.34
CA ARG A 54 17.97 -2.04 -3.69
C ARG A 54 16.89 -1.36 -2.85
N GLY A 55 17.25 -0.27 -2.18
CA GLY A 55 16.30 0.53 -1.44
C GLY A 55 15.28 1.17 -2.37
N MET A 56 14.03 1.28 -1.91
CA MET A 56 12.91 1.85 -2.68
C MET A 56 13.19 3.18 -3.41
N PRO A 57 14.05 4.12 -2.93
CA PRO A 57 14.30 5.37 -3.63
C PRO A 57 14.91 5.22 -5.03
N GLU A 58 15.86 4.30 -5.22
CA GLU A 58 16.57 4.12 -6.48
C GLU A 58 15.67 3.64 -7.63
N PRO A 59 14.90 2.54 -7.51
CA PRO A 59 13.98 2.11 -8.56
C PRO A 59 12.83 3.11 -8.77
N THR A 60 12.43 3.85 -7.74
CA THR A 60 11.39 4.89 -7.87
C THR A 60 11.87 6.04 -8.76
N ILE A 61 13.07 6.56 -8.51
CA ILE A 61 13.65 7.65 -9.32
C ILE A 61 13.89 7.17 -10.75
N ALA A 62 14.42 5.96 -10.93
CA ALA A 62 14.63 5.38 -12.25
C ALA A 62 13.30 5.28 -13.04
N HIS A 63 12.23 4.83 -12.38
CA HIS A 63 10.90 4.74 -12.98
C HIS A 63 10.34 6.13 -13.37
N VAL A 64 10.57 7.15 -12.55
CA VAL A 64 10.15 8.53 -12.88
C VAL A 64 10.85 9.03 -14.14
N VAL A 65 12.16 8.81 -14.27
CA VAL A 65 12.91 9.20 -15.47
C VAL A 65 12.37 8.47 -16.70
N GLU A 66 12.13 7.16 -16.61
CA GLU A 66 11.53 6.38 -17.71
C GLU A 66 10.16 6.95 -18.15
N CYS A 67 9.33 7.37 -17.20
CA CYS A 67 8.03 7.99 -17.52
C CYS A 67 8.18 9.33 -18.24
N LEU A 68 9.20 10.13 -17.89
CA LEU A 68 9.49 11.38 -18.59
C LEU A 68 9.94 11.15 -20.03
N ASP A 69 10.56 10.00 -20.31
CA ASP A 69 10.97 9.56 -21.65
C ASP A 69 9.83 8.88 -22.44
N GLY A 70 8.58 8.97 -21.96
CA GLY A 70 7.39 8.41 -22.62
C GLY A 70 6.96 7.03 -22.11
N GLY A 71 7.58 6.53 -21.04
CA GLY A 71 7.13 5.36 -20.31
C GLY A 71 5.76 5.56 -19.64
N THR A 72 5.14 4.46 -19.21
CA THR A 72 3.84 4.49 -18.52
C THR A 72 4.04 4.50 -17.00
N PRO A 73 3.42 5.42 -16.25
CA PRO A 73 3.55 5.44 -14.80
C PRO A 73 2.88 4.23 -14.15
N LEU A 74 3.54 3.64 -13.14
CA LEU A 74 2.98 2.56 -12.32
C LEU A 74 1.80 3.04 -11.45
N CYS A 75 1.80 4.34 -11.10
CA CYS A 75 0.73 4.99 -10.35
C CYS A 75 0.35 6.30 -11.03
N THR A 76 -0.94 6.51 -11.28
CA THR A 76 -1.47 7.73 -11.90
C THR A 76 -1.84 8.78 -10.86
N VAL A 77 -2.17 10.00 -11.31
CA VAL A 77 -2.72 11.04 -10.43
C VAL A 77 -4.00 10.59 -9.72
N LEU A 78 -4.84 9.77 -10.37
CA LEU A 78 -6.07 9.24 -9.79
C LEU A 78 -5.77 8.28 -8.63
N ASP A 79 -4.69 7.50 -8.71
CA ASP A 79 -4.27 6.62 -7.63
C ASP A 79 -3.77 7.42 -6.42
N GLY A 80 -3.06 8.53 -6.67
CA GLY A 80 -2.70 9.50 -5.64
C GLY A 80 -3.93 10.11 -4.94
N TYR A 81 -4.93 10.54 -5.70
CA TYR A 81 -6.17 11.09 -5.12
C TYR A 81 -6.94 10.05 -4.28
N LYS A 82 -6.97 8.79 -4.72
CA LYS A 82 -7.58 7.69 -3.93
C LYS A 82 -6.83 7.50 -2.60
N ALA A 83 -5.50 7.48 -2.64
CA ALA A 83 -4.69 7.33 -1.42
C ALA A 83 -4.95 8.46 -0.41
N VAL A 84 -4.94 9.72 -0.87
CA VAL A 84 -5.22 10.89 -0.03
C VAL A 84 -6.65 10.84 0.54
N SER A 85 -7.62 10.39 -0.25
CA SER A 85 -9.02 10.27 0.19
C SER A 85 -9.20 9.23 1.30
N VAL A 86 -8.41 8.14 1.29
CA VAL A 86 -8.39 7.16 2.38
C VAL A 86 -7.82 7.79 3.65
N VAL A 87 -6.70 8.51 3.55
CA VAL A 87 -6.08 9.19 4.70
C VAL A 87 -7.03 10.21 5.32
N ASP A 88 -7.70 11.01 4.49
CA ASP A 88 -8.68 12.00 4.94
C ASP A 88 -9.89 11.34 5.65
N ALA A 89 -10.41 10.24 5.10
CA ALA A 89 -11.51 9.51 5.74
C ALA A 89 -11.08 8.90 7.10
N LEU A 90 -9.86 8.38 7.21
CA LEU A 90 -9.31 7.88 8.48
C LEU A 90 -9.15 9.01 9.50
N LEU A 91 -8.68 10.18 9.08
CA LEU A 91 -8.54 11.36 9.93
C LEU A 91 -9.90 11.83 10.47
N HIS A 92 -10.91 11.94 9.60
CA HIS A 92 -12.28 12.28 10.02
C HIS A 92 -12.86 11.21 10.94
N SER A 93 -12.67 9.92 10.62
CA SER A 93 -13.16 8.81 11.43
C SER A 93 -12.56 8.83 12.84
N ALA A 94 -11.26 9.10 12.96
CA ALA A 94 -10.58 9.22 14.25
C ALA A 94 -11.08 10.40 15.09
N LYS A 95 -11.38 11.55 14.45
CA LYS A 95 -11.92 12.73 15.14
C LYS A 95 -13.35 12.53 15.62
N GLU A 96 -14.18 11.84 14.84
CA GLU A 96 -15.62 11.73 15.10
C GLU A 96 -16.03 10.43 15.80
N GLY A 97 -15.12 9.47 15.94
CA GLY A 97 -15.39 8.19 16.60
C GLY A 97 -16.40 7.30 15.85
N ARG A 98 -16.58 7.51 14.55
CA ARG A 98 -17.53 6.75 13.71
C ARG A 98 -16.93 6.36 12.38
N ARG A 99 -17.54 5.37 11.74
CA ARG A 99 -17.17 4.95 10.38
C ARG A 99 -17.45 6.07 9.37
N ILE A 100 -16.45 6.39 8.56
CA ILE A 100 -16.56 7.28 7.38
C ILE A 100 -16.40 6.44 6.12
N ALA A 101 -17.25 6.69 5.11
CA ALA A 101 -17.10 6.06 3.80
C ALA A 101 -16.01 6.77 3.00
N VAL A 102 -15.12 6.01 2.38
CA VAL A 102 -14.13 6.58 1.45
C VAL A 102 -14.83 6.93 0.14
N PRO A 103 -14.65 8.15 -0.40
CA PRO A 103 -15.20 8.52 -1.70
C PRO A 103 -14.72 7.58 -2.81
N THR A 104 -15.64 7.12 -3.66
CA THR A 104 -15.29 6.34 -4.85
C THR A 104 -14.99 7.29 -6.00
N LEU A 105 -13.71 7.40 -6.36
CA LEU A 105 -13.30 8.10 -7.58
C LEU A 105 -13.37 7.10 -8.74
N SER A 106 -14.34 7.29 -9.64
CA SER A 106 -14.44 6.52 -10.88
C SER A 106 -13.32 6.94 -11.84
N SER A 107 -12.62 5.95 -12.39
CA SER A 107 -11.76 6.08 -13.56
C SER A 107 -12.57 6.24 -14.84
#